data_AF-A0A514BUH6-F1
#
_entry.id   AF-A0A514BUH6-F1
#
_cell.length_a   1.000
_cell.length_b   1.000
_cell.length_c   1.000
_cell.angle_alpha   90.00
_cell.angle_beta   90.00
_cell.angle_gamma   90.00
#
_symmetry.space_group_name_H-M   'P 1'
#
loop_
_entity.id
_entity.type
_entity.pdbx_description
1 polymer ?
#
loop_
_entity_poly.entity_id
_entity_poly.type
_entity_poly.pdbx_seq_one_letter_code
_entity_poly.pdbx_strand_id
1 'polypeptide(L)'
;MASPHVAGVAALVLSASPEPLAPADVKAILKDSTRAFPEAVDKPIGVGVLDADAAVTLVIEGPPEPCDPEVEQCEPDAIALVNKVPLSGQSGAAGGVYYIKLVGERAYGNVIVRARHN
;
A
#
# COMPACT_ATOMS: atom_id res chain seq x y z
N MET A 1 4.75 19.93 19.91
CA MET A 1 3.29 19.64 19.96
C MET A 1 2.88 18.34 19.24
N ALA A 2 3.74 17.32 19.10
CA ALA A 2 3.37 16.04 18.47
C ALA A 2 2.78 15.03 19.47
N SER A 3 3.36 14.94 20.67
CA SER A 3 2.91 14.03 21.73
C SER A 3 1.41 14.12 22.07
N PRO A 4 0.78 15.31 22.23
CA PRO A 4 -0.64 15.37 22.53
C PRO A 4 -1.52 14.87 21.36
N HIS A 5 -1.07 14.98 20.11
CA HIS A 5 -1.80 14.42 18.96
C HIS A 5 -1.76 12.89 18.99
N VAL A 6 -0.58 12.30 19.22
CA VAL A 6 -0.44 10.84 19.34
C VAL A 6 -1.24 10.29 20.51
N ALA A 7 -1.26 11.00 21.65
CA ALA A 7 -2.09 10.62 22.79
C ALA A 7 -3.59 10.70 22.48
N GLY A 8 -4.03 11.72 21.72
CA GLY A 8 -5.41 11.82 21.25
C GLY A 8 -5.81 10.66 20.34
N VAL A 9 -4.95 10.25 19.41
CA VAL A 9 -5.21 9.09 18.54
C VAL A 9 -5.19 7.78 19.34
N ALA A 10 -4.29 7.63 20.31
CA ALA A 10 -4.29 6.46 21.19
C ALA A 10 -5.61 6.33 21.97
N ALA A 11 -6.13 7.45 22.47
CA ALA A 11 -7.44 7.47 23.14
C ALA A 11 -8.59 7.14 22.16
N LEU A 12 -8.51 7.60 20.91
CA LEU A 12 -9.49 7.27 19.87
C LEU A 12 -9.49 5.76 19.56
N VAL A 13 -8.32 5.16 19.37
CA VAL A 13 -8.16 3.70 19.14
C VAL A 13 -8.76 2.91 20.31
N LEU A 14 -8.44 3.30 21.55
CA LEU A 14 -9.00 2.66 22.74
C LEU A 14 -10.53 2.78 22.82
N SER A 15 -11.09 3.91 22.37
CA SER A 15 -12.54 4.12 22.34
C SER A 15 -13.25 3.36 21.22
N ALA A 16 -12.56 3.10 20.11
CA ALA A 16 -13.11 2.40 18.95
C ALA A 16 -12.97 0.87 19.06
N SER A 17 -12.06 0.39 19.90
CA SER A 17 -11.77 -1.04 20.02
C SER A 17 -12.97 -1.83 20.56
N PRO A 18 -13.37 -2.95 19.90
CA PRO A 18 -14.43 -3.82 20.41
C PRO A 18 -14.00 -4.60 21.66
N GLU A 19 -12.69 -4.83 21.83
CA GLU A 19 -12.11 -5.54 22.98
C GLU A 19 -11.09 -4.67 23.72
N PRO A 20 -10.81 -4.93 25.01
CA PRO A 20 -9.76 -4.22 25.73
C PRO A 20 -8.37 -4.47 25.13
N LEU A 21 -7.66 -3.41 24.75
CA LEU A 21 -6.30 -3.50 24.22
C LEU A 21 -5.25 -3.39 25.32
N ALA A 22 -4.18 -4.19 25.23
CA ALA A 22 -3.01 -3.98 26.06
C ALA A 22 -2.19 -2.79 25.55
N PRO A 23 -1.38 -2.13 26.40
CA PRO A 23 -0.54 -1.02 25.96
C PRO A 23 0.44 -1.37 24.83
N ALA A 24 0.87 -2.63 24.76
CA ALA A 24 1.73 -3.12 23.68
C ALA A 24 0.99 -3.15 22.32
N ASP A 25 -0.28 -3.53 22.33
CA ASP A 25 -1.11 -3.62 21.12
C ASP A 25 -1.44 -2.23 20.60
N VAL A 26 -1.81 -1.30 21.49
CA VAL A 26 -2.00 0.12 21.11
C VAL A 26 -0.73 0.67 20.47
N LYS A 27 0.44 0.37 21.02
CA LYS A 27 1.72 0.80 20.44
C LYS A 27 1.98 0.17 19.08
N ALA A 28 1.59 -1.08 18.86
CA ALA A 28 1.72 -1.74 17.55
C ALA A 28 0.80 -1.08 16.52
N ILE A 29 -0.49 -0.94 16.83
CA ILE A 29 -1.49 -0.28 15.97
C ILE A 29 -1.02 1.12 15.54
N LEU A 30 -0.51 1.93 16.48
CA LEU A 30 -0.03 3.28 16.17
C LEU A 30 1.23 3.30 15.27
N LYS A 31 2.01 2.22 15.24
CA LYS A 31 3.17 2.10 14.33
C LYS A 31 2.74 1.61 12.95
N ASP A 32 1.86 0.61 12.93
CA ASP A 32 1.42 -0.05 11.70
C ASP A 32 0.47 0.85 10.87
N SER A 33 -0.19 1.79 11.54
CA SER A 33 -1.00 2.85 10.91
C SER A 33 -0.19 4.06 10.44
N THR A 34 1.15 4.02 10.46
CA THR A 34 1.93 5.16 9.97
C THR A 34 2.08 5.13 8.45
N ARG A 35 2.05 6.32 7.86
CA ARG A 35 2.48 6.53 6.47
C ARG A 35 3.90 7.09 6.42
N ALA A 36 4.58 6.90 5.29
CA ALA A 36 5.92 7.43 5.08
C ALA A 36 5.97 8.96 5.26
N PHE A 37 7.13 9.46 5.70
CA PHE A 37 7.37 10.90 5.72
C PHE A 37 7.33 11.46 4.28
N PRO A 38 6.81 12.68 4.09
CA PRO A 38 6.71 13.29 2.77
C PRO A 38 8.08 13.63 2.16
N GLU A 39 9.12 13.68 2.97
CA GLU A 39 10.49 14.02 2.57
C GLU A 39 11.47 12.98 3.12
N ALA A 40 12.62 12.87 2.45
CA ALA A 40 13.70 12.00 2.92
C ALA A 40 14.21 12.47 4.29
N VAL A 41 14.33 11.53 5.21
CA VAL A 41 14.77 11.82 6.58
C VAL A 41 16.27 11.65 6.70
N ASP A 42 16.96 12.65 7.26
CA ASP A 42 18.40 12.63 7.53
C ASP A 42 18.74 11.97 8.88
N LYS A 43 17.73 11.70 9.72
CA LYS A 43 17.86 11.18 11.08
C LYS A 43 16.75 10.17 11.41
N PRO A 44 16.98 9.22 12.32
CA PRO A 44 15.95 8.28 12.75
C PRO A 44 14.94 8.99 13.67
N ILE A 45 13.82 9.47 13.11
CA ILE A 45 12.77 10.18 13.84
C ILE A 45 11.51 9.33 14.11
N GLY A 46 11.53 8.05 13.74
CA GLY A 46 10.41 7.12 13.92
C GLY A 46 10.05 6.39 12.63
N VAL A 47 8.91 5.69 12.67
CA VAL A 47 8.42 4.84 11.55
C VAL A 47 7.65 5.64 10.49
N GLY A 48 7.11 6.81 10.83
CA GLY A 48 6.35 7.61 9.89
C GLY A 48 5.47 8.67 10.54
N VAL A 49 4.57 9.22 9.74
CA VAL A 49 3.49 10.12 10.16
C VAL A 49 2.29 9.27 10.55
N LEU A 50 1.78 9.46 11.77
CA LEU A 50 0.61 8.76 12.26
C LEU A 50 -0.63 9.06 11.42
N ASP A 51 -1.34 8.01 11.01
CA ASP A 51 -2.62 8.10 10.33
C ASP A 51 -3.75 7.62 11.26
N ALA A 52 -4.60 8.56 11.69
CA ALA A 52 -5.67 8.27 12.64
C ALA A 52 -6.79 7.41 12.03
N ASP A 53 -7.06 7.58 10.74
CA ASP A 53 -8.08 6.81 10.03
C ASP A 53 -7.63 5.35 9.93
N ALA A 54 -6.41 5.11 9.43
CA ALA A 54 -5.84 3.77 9.36
C ALA A 54 -5.74 3.11 10.74
N ALA A 55 -5.40 3.85 11.81
CA ALA A 55 -5.35 3.30 13.16
C ALA A 55 -6.72 2.81 13.67
N VAL A 56 -7.79 3.54 13.34
CA VAL A 56 -9.16 3.17 13.71
C VAL A 56 -9.66 2.03 12.81
N THR A 57 -9.34 2.04 11.52
CA THR A 57 -9.67 0.92 10.62
C THR A 57 -9.00 -0.37 11.10
N LEU A 58 -7.71 -0.33 11.45
CA LEU A 58 -6.99 -1.50 11.96
C LEU A 58 -7.60 -2.10 13.23
N VAL A 59 -8.20 -1.27 14.10
CA VAL A 59 -8.82 -1.78 15.34
C VAL A 59 -10.23 -2.30 15.13
N ILE A 60 -10.96 -1.78 14.14
CA ILE A 60 -12.35 -2.19 13.84
C ILE A 60 -12.38 -3.38 12.89
N GLU A 61 -11.61 -3.31 11.80
CA GLU A 61 -11.62 -4.29 10.72
C GLU A 61 -10.50 -5.33 10.86
N GLY A 62 -9.50 -5.05 11.70
CA GLY A 62 -8.27 -5.83 11.75
C GLY A 62 -7.27 -5.41 10.68
N PRO A 63 -6.04 -5.96 10.71
CA PRO A 63 -5.12 -5.81 9.59
C PRO A 63 -5.75 -6.40 8.33
N PRO A 64 -5.54 -5.78 7.15
CA PRO A 64 -6.00 -6.38 5.91
C PRO A 64 -5.43 -7.79 5.82
N GLU A 65 -6.29 -8.77 5.49
CA GLU A 65 -5.83 -10.14 5.33
C GLU A 65 -4.68 -10.14 4.33
N PRO A 66 -3.52 -10.70 4.70
CA PRO A 66 -2.42 -10.81 3.75
C PRO A 66 -2.92 -11.68 2.61
N CYS A 67 -2.96 -11.10 1.41
CA CYS A 67 -3.47 -11.84 0.28
C CYS A 67 -2.57 -13.06 0.03
N ASP A 68 -3.19 -14.25 0.06
CA ASP A 68 -2.50 -15.52 -0.10
C ASP A 68 -2.41 -15.87 -1.59
N PRO A 69 -1.21 -15.79 -2.20
CA PRO A 69 -1.04 -16.05 -3.63
C PRO A 69 -1.26 -17.52 -3.99
N GLU A 70 -1.35 -18.44 -3.02
CA GLU A 70 -1.60 -19.86 -3.26
C GLU A 70 -3.10 -20.16 -3.47
N VAL A 71 -3.99 -19.30 -2.97
CA VAL A 71 -5.45 -19.53 -3.03
C VAL A 71 -6.24 -18.43 -3.74
N GLU A 72 -5.71 -17.20 -3.87
CA GLU A 72 -6.42 -16.08 -4.50
C GLU A 72 -5.53 -15.23 -5.41
N GLN A 73 -6.08 -14.75 -6.53
CA GLN A 73 -5.41 -13.79 -7.42
C GLN A 73 -5.54 -12.37 -6.85
N CYS A 74 -4.56 -12.00 -6.03
CA CYS A 74 -4.43 -10.70 -5.34
C CYS A 74 -4.24 -9.51 -6.30
N GLU A 75 -3.62 -9.77 -7.43
CA GLU A 75 -3.44 -8.85 -8.54
C GLU A 75 -3.74 -9.63 -9.82
N PRO A 76 -4.19 -8.97 -10.91
CA PRO A 76 -4.28 -9.66 -12.18
C PRO A 76 -2.91 -10.23 -12.56
N ASP A 77 -2.88 -11.47 -13.03
CA ASP A 77 -1.65 -12.11 -13.51
C ASP A 77 -0.94 -11.20 -14.51
N ALA A 78 0.22 -10.67 -14.09
CA ALA A 78 1.01 -9.80 -14.93
C ALA A 78 1.69 -10.63 -16.03
N ILE A 79 1.42 -10.28 -17.28
CA ILE A 79 2.12 -10.90 -18.41
C ILE A 79 3.52 -10.29 -18.48
N ALA A 80 4.55 -11.11 -18.25
CA ALA A 80 5.93 -10.69 -18.40
C ALA A 80 6.21 -10.24 -19.85
N LEU A 81 6.62 -8.98 -20.02
CA LEU A 81 7.04 -8.44 -21.31
C LEU A 81 8.51 -8.83 -21.57
N VAL A 82 8.76 -9.52 -22.68
CA VAL A 82 10.11 -9.88 -23.11
C VAL A 82 10.66 -8.81 -24.05
N ASN A 83 11.92 -8.42 -23.86
CA ASN A 83 12.55 -7.38 -24.66
C ASN A 83 12.49 -7.72 -26.16
N LYS A 84 12.03 -6.75 -26.97
CA LYS A 84 11.82 -6.86 -28.43
C LYS A 84 10.79 -7.89 -28.89
N VAL A 85 10.01 -8.50 -27.98
CA VAL A 85 8.92 -9.41 -28.35
C VAL A 85 7.58 -8.67 -28.22
N PRO A 86 6.80 -8.53 -29.31
CA PRO A 86 5.49 -7.89 -29.22
C PRO A 86 4.49 -8.79 -28.48
N LEU A 87 3.79 -8.25 -27.48
CA LEU A 87 2.62 -8.89 -26.88
C LEU A 87 1.41 -8.67 -27.80
N SER A 88 0.98 -9.73 -28.50
CA SER A 88 -0.13 -9.71 -29.46
C SER A 88 -1.44 -10.23 -28.86
N GLY A 89 -2.58 -9.88 -29.44
CA GLY A 89 -3.90 -10.40 -29.03
C GLY A 89 -4.60 -9.59 -27.94
N GLN A 90 -4.03 -8.46 -27.52
CA GLN A 90 -4.68 -7.54 -26.60
C GLN A 90 -5.80 -6.78 -27.34
N SER A 91 -7.04 -6.92 -26.86
CA SER A 91 -8.19 -6.17 -27.35
C SER A 91 -8.73 -5.26 -26.25
N GLY A 92 -8.84 -3.97 -26.53
CA GLY A 92 -9.63 -3.03 -25.73
C GLY A 92 -10.89 -2.62 -26.49
N ALA A 93 -11.93 -2.18 -25.78
CA ALA A 93 -13.07 -1.53 -26.42
C ALA A 93 -12.60 -0.31 -27.24
N ALA A 94 -13.31 0.04 -28.31
CA ALA A 94 -12.96 1.19 -29.15
C ALA A 94 -12.84 2.47 -28.31
N GLY A 95 -11.63 3.04 -28.21
CA GLY A 95 -11.32 4.21 -27.37
C GLY A 95 -10.97 3.91 -25.90
N GLY A 96 -10.68 2.66 -25.55
CA GLY A 96 -10.35 2.25 -24.17
C GLY A 96 -8.95 2.65 -23.68
N VAL A 97 -8.79 2.67 -22.35
CA VAL A 97 -7.51 2.87 -21.65
C VAL A 97 -6.90 1.50 -21.33
N TYR A 98 -5.61 1.32 -21.62
CA TYR A 98 -4.84 0.15 -21.19
C TYR A 98 -4.01 0.49 -19.95
N TYR A 99 -4.17 -0.29 -18.88
CA TYR A 99 -3.33 -0.18 -17.68
C TYR A 99 -2.16 -1.14 -17.80
N ILE A 100 -0.93 -0.63 -17.68
CA ILE A 100 0.31 -1.43 -17.72
C ILE A 100 1.06 -1.13 -16.43
N LYS A 101 1.21 -2.15 -15.57
CA LYS A 101 2.05 -2.09 -14.37
C LYS A 101 3.42 -2.66 -14.69
N LEU A 102 4.48 -1.88 -14.48
CA LEU A 102 5.86 -2.33 -14.63
C LEU A 102 6.40 -2.70 -13.25
N VAL A 103 6.72 -3.97 -13.04
CA VAL A 103 7.27 -4.48 -11.77
C VAL A 103 8.65 -5.06 -12.03
N GLY A 104 9.67 -4.51 -11.35
CA GLY A 104 11.06 -4.91 -11.52
C GLY A 104 11.80 -5.08 -10.21
N GLU A 105 12.74 -6.03 -10.20
CA GLU A 105 13.65 -6.25 -9.07
C GLU A 105 14.72 -5.15 -8.95
N ARG A 106 14.87 -4.29 -9.97
CA ARG A 106 15.85 -3.18 -10.03
C ARG A 106 15.28 -1.97 -10.77
N ALA A 107 15.94 -0.82 -10.59
CA ALA A 107 15.55 0.43 -11.26
C ALA A 107 15.61 0.31 -12.79
N TYR A 108 14.54 0.77 -13.45
CA TYR A 108 14.46 0.83 -14.90
C TYR A 108 14.98 2.17 -15.45
N GLY A 109 15.70 2.13 -16.57
CA GLY A 109 16.08 3.33 -17.34
C GLY A 109 15.71 3.14 -18.81
N ASN A 110 15.27 4.22 -19.48
CA ASN A 110 14.94 4.24 -20.92
C ASN A 110 13.85 3.27 -21.37
N VAL A 111 12.82 3.02 -20.55
CA VAL A 111 11.68 2.16 -20.92
C VAL A 111 10.73 2.91 -21.85
N ILE A 112 10.45 2.34 -23.02
CA ILE A 112 9.47 2.87 -23.98
C ILE A 112 8.40 1.81 -24.22
N VAL A 113 7.15 2.14 -23.88
CA VAL A 113 5.98 1.33 -24.20
C VAL A 113 5.29 1.93 -25.42
N ARG A 114 5.10 1.13 -26.48
CA ARG A 114 4.47 1.59 -27.73
C ARG A 114 3.27 0.73 -28.06
N ALA A 115 2.07 1.28 -27.89
CA ALA A 115 0.86 0.69 -28.43
C ALA A 115 0.79 0.98 -29.94
N ARG A 116 0.38 -0.01 -30.74
CA ARG A 116 0.03 0.16 -32.15
C ARG A 116 -1.36 -0.41 -32.36
N HIS A 117 -2.22 0.33 -33.05
CA HIS A 117 -3.46 -0.19 -33.61
C HIS A 117 -3.26 -0.37 -35.12
N ASN A 118 -3.98 -1.33 -35.71
CA ASN A 118 -4.12 -1.43 -37.17
C ASN A 118 -5.25 -0.54 -37.64
#